data_AF-A0A426CKY1-F1
#
_entry.id   AF-A0A426CKY1-F1
#
_cell.length_a   1.000
_cell.length_b   1.000
_cell.length_c   1.000
_cell.angle_alpha   90.00
_cell.angle_beta   90.00
_cell.angle_gamma   90.00
#
_symmetry.space_group_name_H-M   'P 1'
#
loop_
_entity.id
_entity.type
_entity.pdbx_description
1 polymer ?
#
loop_
_entity_poly.entity_id
_entity_poly.type
_entity_poly.pdbx_seq_one_letter_code
_entity_poly.pdbx_strand_id
1 'polypeptide(L)'
;MKKIMLHIIPALALGASLAFAAAPAPALTPAQQAIELQKQGEAIYKATQGKGYGEWRLTNDAAVFALALPNIAEVAEAAPGVASIIVRNYAGRLAPNSKHPITPLPGVPDVKELAREYSPTTFIRSFATADELAAIPVTPNNQSHFAVAAKRLGAPEIATNARKAVLGKGVMERGYQRWFSNYVASLPVDRAIALVKAESRAANSLPKTAARDAWLEELMTILSVSERVK
;
A
#
# COMPACT_ATOMS: atom_id res chain seq x y z
N MET A 1 52.04 19.60 -56.83
CA MET A 1 51.46 20.95 -57.07
C MET A 1 50.13 20.97 -56.32
N LYS A 2 49.76 21.86 -55.39
CA LYS A 2 50.18 23.20 -54.95
C LYS A 2 49.90 23.32 -53.43
N LYS A 3 50.72 24.12 -52.75
CA LYS A 3 50.44 24.73 -51.43
C LYS A 3 49.22 25.65 -51.54
N ILE A 4 48.37 25.72 -50.50
CA ILE A 4 47.75 26.97 -50.06
C ILE A 4 47.72 26.99 -48.53
N MET A 5 48.15 28.13 -48.01
CA MET A 5 48.40 28.51 -46.63
C MET A 5 47.49 29.72 -46.33
N LEU A 6 47.16 29.92 -45.04
CA LEU A 6 46.54 31.12 -44.40
C LEU A 6 45.07 31.40 -44.77
N HIS A 7 44.18 31.72 -43.82
CA HIS A 7 44.26 32.95 -43.00
C HIS A 7 43.85 32.76 -41.53
N ILE A 8 44.67 33.32 -40.66
CA ILE A 8 44.38 33.78 -39.30
C ILE A 8 43.61 35.10 -39.42
N ILE A 9 42.63 35.37 -38.54
CA ILE A 9 42.48 36.62 -37.75
C ILE A 9 41.24 36.54 -36.83
N PRO A 10 41.25 37.20 -35.65
CA PRO A 10 40.83 36.63 -34.37
C PRO A 10 39.75 37.44 -33.62
N ALA A 11 39.55 37.05 -32.36
CA ALA A 11 38.98 37.78 -31.22
C ALA A 11 37.51 37.49 -30.89
N LEU A 12 37.29 36.79 -29.77
CA LEU A 12 36.96 37.47 -28.52
C LEU A 12 37.08 36.50 -27.34
N ALA A 13 37.95 36.87 -26.42
CA ALA A 13 38.06 36.25 -25.11
C ALA A 13 36.74 36.39 -24.36
N LEU A 14 36.17 35.28 -23.89
CA LEU A 14 35.24 35.29 -22.77
C LEU A 14 35.48 34.04 -21.92
N GLY A 15 36.12 34.26 -20.78
CA GLY A 15 35.93 33.45 -19.59
C GLY A 15 36.68 32.13 -19.56
N ALA A 16 37.95 32.18 -19.15
CA ALA A 16 38.49 31.18 -18.24
C ALA A 16 37.67 31.21 -16.94
N SER A 17 36.46 30.68 -16.99
CA SER A 17 35.72 30.33 -15.80
C SER A 17 36.34 29.04 -15.32
N LEU A 18 36.84 29.05 -14.09
CA LEU A 18 37.15 27.83 -13.34
C LEU A 18 35.91 26.94 -13.36
N ALA A 19 35.80 26.06 -14.37
CA ALA A 19 34.99 24.88 -14.25
C ALA A 19 35.68 24.06 -13.18
N PHE A 20 35.27 24.26 -11.92
CA PHE A 20 35.30 23.15 -10.99
C PHE A 20 34.66 22.00 -11.76
N ALA A 21 35.45 20.98 -12.08
CA ALA A 21 34.91 19.69 -12.42
C ALA A 21 34.06 19.32 -11.21
N ALA A 22 32.76 19.60 -11.28
CA ALA A 22 31.81 19.09 -10.32
C ALA A 22 32.10 17.59 -10.29
N ALA A 23 32.49 17.08 -9.12
CA ALA A 23 32.70 15.65 -8.95
C ALA A 23 31.49 14.97 -9.61
N PRO A 24 31.70 14.00 -10.51
CA PRO A 24 30.58 13.35 -11.18
C PRO A 24 29.61 12.94 -10.08
N ALA A 25 28.35 13.38 -10.21
CA ALA A 25 27.34 13.07 -9.21
C ALA A 25 27.43 11.56 -8.93
N PRO A 26 27.50 11.13 -7.66
CA PRO A 26 27.68 9.72 -7.36
C PRO A 26 26.59 8.94 -8.07
N ALA A 27 26.99 7.93 -8.86
CA ALA A 27 26.05 7.07 -9.54
C ALA A 27 25.09 6.49 -8.50
N LEU A 28 23.77 6.65 -8.74
CA LEU A 28 22.76 6.16 -7.81
C LEU A 28 22.96 4.66 -7.56
N THR A 29 22.89 4.22 -6.31
CA THR A 29 22.93 2.79 -5.98
C THR A 29 21.73 2.06 -6.59
N PRO A 30 21.78 0.73 -6.79
CA PRO A 30 20.63 -0.02 -7.28
C PRO A 30 19.34 0.22 -6.47
N ALA A 31 19.45 0.33 -5.14
CA ALA A 31 18.33 0.67 -4.26
C ALA A 31 17.76 2.06 -4.57
N GLN A 32 18.63 3.08 -4.73
CA GLN A 32 18.21 4.45 -5.09
C GLN A 32 17.58 4.51 -6.49
N GLN A 33 18.13 3.79 -7.45
CA GLN A 33 17.58 3.69 -8.80
C GLN A 33 16.18 3.06 -8.77
N ALA A 34 15.99 1.99 -8.01
CA ALA A 34 14.69 1.36 -7.87
C ALA A 34 13.66 2.27 -7.19
N ILE A 35 14.07 3.04 -6.17
CA ILE A 35 13.21 4.03 -5.51
C ILE A 35 12.75 5.09 -6.50
N GLU A 36 13.67 5.69 -7.25
CA GLU A 36 13.33 6.74 -8.21
C GLU A 36 12.46 6.22 -9.34
N LEU A 37 12.75 5.02 -9.86
CA LEU A 37 11.91 4.38 -10.86
C LEU A 37 10.49 4.12 -10.31
N GLN A 38 10.37 3.57 -9.10
CA GLN A 38 9.07 3.34 -8.48
C GLN A 38 8.29 4.65 -8.22
N LYS A 39 8.97 5.73 -7.81
CA LYS A 39 8.35 7.06 -7.65
C LYS A 39 7.81 7.62 -8.95
N GLN A 40 8.47 7.38 -10.09
CA GLN A 40 7.92 7.75 -11.41
C GLN A 40 6.59 7.04 -11.68
N GLY A 41 6.53 5.75 -11.38
CA GLY A 41 5.28 4.98 -11.45
C GLY A 41 4.18 5.55 -10.55
N GLU A 42 4.51 5.91 -9.31
CA GLU A 42 3.57 6.55 -8.39
C GLU A 42 3.10 7.93 -8.87
N ALA A 43 3.98 8.72 -9.50
CA ALA A 43 3.61 9.98 -10.13
C ALA A 43 2.61 9.77 -11.28
N ILE A 44 2.83 8.76 -12.13
CA ILE A 44 1.88 8.37 -13.18
C ILE A 44 0.55 7.91 -12.58
N TYR A 45 0.58 7.12 -11.50
CA TYR A 45 -0.64 6.70 -10.81
C TYR A 45 -1.46 7.91 -10.35
N LYS A 46 -0.81 8.90 -9.71
CA LYS A 46 -1.46 10.13 -9.25
C LYS A 46 -1.98 10.97 -10.42
N ALA A 47 -1.16 11.19 -11.45
CA ALA A 47 -1.52 12.00 -12.61
C ALA A 47 -2.69 11.43 -13.41
N THR A 48 -2.77 10.09 -13.53
CA THR A 48 -3.78 9.41 -14.35
C THR A 48 -4.96 8.84 -13.55
N GLN A 49 -4.99 9.08 -12.23
CA GLN A 49 -5.94 8.43 -11.32
C GLN A 49 -5.96 6.90 -11.51
N GLY A 50 -4.77 6.33 -11.72
CA GLY A 50 -4.52 4.90 -11.90
C GLY A 50 -4.67 4.34 -13.32
N LYS A 51 -5.20 5.08 -14.30
CA LYS A 51 -5.46 4.54 -15.65
C LYS A 51 -4.20 4.23 -16.46
N GLY A 52 -3.09 4.94 -16.25
CA GLY A 52 -1.81 4.70 -16.94
C GLY A 52 -0.80 3.84 -16.14
N TYR A 53 -1.11 3.55 -14.88
CA TYR A 53 -0.17 2.85 -14.00
C TYR A 53 0.05 1.39 -14.41
N GLY A 54 -0.99 0.74 -14.96
CA GLY A 54 -0.89 -0.63 -15.45
C GLY A 54 0.15 -0.78 -16.57
N GLU A 55 0.11 0.11 -17.56
CA GLU A 55 1.06 0.12 -18.69
C GLU A 55 2.49 0.40 -18.21
N TRP A 56 2.67 1.41 -17.35
CA TRP A 56 3.97 1.68 -16.77
C TRP A 56 4.55 0.46 -16.04
N ARG A 57 3.73 -0.24 -15.26
CA ARG A 57 4.14 -1.46 -14.55
C ARG A 57 4.51 -2.59 -15.51
N LEU A 58 3.85 -2.73 -16.66
CA LEU A 58 4.21 -3.76 -17.63
C LEU A 58 5.62 -3.53 -18.20
N THR A 59 6.00 -2.28 -18.39
CA THR A 59 7.31 -1.92 -18.93
C THR A 59 8.41 -1.94 -17.86
N ASN A 60 8.09 -1.58 -16.61
CA ASN A 60 9.10 -1.26 -15.60
C ASN A 60 9.17 -2.23 -14.41
N ASP A 61 8.15 -3.05 -14.14
CA ASP A 61 8.14 -3.94 -12.95
C ASP A 61 9.39 -4.85 -12.93
N ALA A 62 9.80 -5.41 -14.07
CA ALA A 62 10.97 -6.28 -14.15
C ALA A 62 12.27 -5.56 -13.72
N ALA A 63 12.48 -4.33 -14.18
CA ALA A 63 13.64 -3.52 -13.80
C ALA A 63 13.58 -3.12 -12.33
N VAL A 64 12.41 -2.69 -11.83
CA VAL A 64 12.20 -2.37 -10.41
C VAL A 64 12.52 -3.58 -9.53
N PHE A 65 12.02 -4.76 -9.88
CA PHE A 65 12.25 -5.98 -9.10
C PHE A 65 13.71 -6.41 -9.10
N ALA A 66 14.37 -6.39 -10.25
CA ALA A 66 15.78 -6.76 -10.37
C ALA A 66 16.70 -5.83 -9.55
N LEU A 67 16.39 -4.53 -9.50
CA LEU A 67 17.17 -3.55 -8.74
C LEU A 67 16.85 -3.57 -7.24
N ALA A 68 15.57 -3.64 -6.86
CA ALA A 68 15.16 -3.51 -5.47
C ALA A 68 15.18 -4.80 -4.66
N LEU A 69 14.72 -5.94 -5.20
CA LEU A 69 14.48 -7.12 -4.36
C LEU A 69 15.75 -7.70 -3.71
N PRO A 70 16.92 -7.73 -4.39
CA PRO A 70 18.18 -8.09 -3.74
C PRO A 70 18.65 -7.08 -2.68
N ASN A 71 18.20 -5.82 -2.78
CA ASN A 71 18.63 -4.70 -1.93
C ASN A 71 17.46 -4.14 -1.11
N ILE A 72 16.45 -4.97 -0.82
CA ILE A 72 15.15 -4.48 -0.33
C ILE A 72 15.25 -3.86 1.07
N ALA A 73 16.20 -4.31 1.88
CA ALA A 73 16.50 -3.72 3.18
C ALA A 73 16.94 -2.26 3.05
N GLU A 74 17.86 -1.95 2.12
CA GLU A 74 18.31 -0.57 1.84
C GLU A 74 17.16 0.28 1.29
N VAL A 75 16.33 -0.30 0.41
CA VAL A 75 15.13 0.36 -0.09
C VAL A 75 14.15 0.68 1.04
N ALA A 76 13.97 -0.24 1.99
CA ALA A 76 13.08 -0.08 3.12
C ALA A 76 13.59 0.96 4.13
N GLU A 77 14.90 1.03 4.34
CA GLU A 77 15.53 2.05 5.18
C GLU A 77 15.35 3.45 4.58
N ALA A 78 15.54 3.60 3.27
CA ALA A 78 15.42 4.90 2.60
C ALA A 78 13.95 5.29 2.32
N ALA A 79 13.09 4.33 1.98
CA ALA A 79 11.72 4.55 1.55
C ALA A 79 10.81 3.34 1.87
N PRO A 80 10.35 3.17 3.13
CA PRO A 80 9.62 1.98 3.56
C PRO A 80 8.31 1.74 2.80
N GLY A 81 7.60 2.82 2.43
CA GLY A 81 6.40 2.73 1.61
C GLY A 81 6.67 2.16 0.20
N VAL A 82 7.80 2.54 -0.39
CA VAL A 82 8.24 2.05 -1.71
C VAL A 82 8.60 0.57 -1.63
N ALA A 83 9.37 0.15 -0.62
CA ALA A 83 9.67 -1.27 -0.39
C ALA A 83 8.38 -2.11 -0.30
N SER A 84 7.40 -1.63 0.46
CA SER A 84 6.11 -2.30 0.60
C SER A 84 5.34 -2.44 -0.72
N ILE A 85 5.35 -1.40 -1.56
CA ILE A 85 4.71 -1.42 -2.87
C ILE A 85 5.42 -2.41 -3.81
N ILE A 86 6.76 -2.42 -3.81
CA ILE A 86 7.57 -3.32 -4.63
C ILE A 86 7.27 -4.78 -4.28
N VAL A 87 7.34 -5.14 -2.99
CA VAL A 87 7.05 -6.51 -2.53
C VAL A 87 5.60 -6.90 -2.83
N ARG A 88 4.64 -6.01 -2.61
CA ARG A 88 3.22 -6.25 -2.95
C ARG A 88 3.04 -6.52 -4.44
N ASN A 89 3.69 -5.72 -5.28
CA ASN A 89 3.61 -5.83 -6.74
C ASN A 89 4.26 -7.13 -7.21
N TYR A 90 5.41 -7.49 -6.64
CA TYR A 90 6.12 -8.74 -6.91
C TYR A 90 5.26 -9.96 -6.54
N ALA A 91 4.70 -9.99 -5.33
CA ALA A 91 3.77 -11.03 -4.90
C ALA A 91 2.56 -11.17 -5.85
N GLY A 92 2.00 -10.05 -6.32
CA GLY A 92 0.90 -10.07 -7.28
C GLY A 92 1.27 -10.58 -8.69
N ARG A 93 2.55 -10.51 -9.07
CA ARG A 93 3.06 -11.06 -10.34
C ARG A 93 3.42 -12.53 -10.22
N LEU A 94 3.77 -13.01 -9.04
CA LEU A 94 3.98 -14.44 -8.77
C LEU A 94 2.67 -15.22 -8.57
N ALA A 95 1.55 -14.53 -8.31
CA ALA A 95 0.27 -15.19 -8.11
C ALA A 95 -0.18 -15.98 -9.36
N PRO A 96 -0.71 -17.21 -9.22
CA PRO A 96 -1.10 -18.05 -10.36
C PRO A 96 -2.13 -17.42 -11.30
N ASN A 97 -2.96 -16.52 -10.79
CA ASN A 97 -4.00 -15.81 -11.52
C ASN A 97 -3.58 -14.42 -11.99
N SER A 98 -2.28 -14.11 -11.98
CA SER A 98 -1.78 -12.83 -12.49
C SER A 98 -2.02 -12.70 -13.99
N LYS A 99 -2.46 -11.51 -14.44
CA LYS A 99 -2.62 -11.23 -15.88
C LYS A 99 -1.30 -11.26 -16.64
N HIS A 100 -0.19 -11.01 -15.94
CA HIS A 100 1.15 -11.14 -16.52
C HIS A 100 2.04 -11.75 -15.44
N PRO A 101 2.08 -13.10 -15.36
CA PRO A 101 2.85 -13.80 -14.36
C PRO A 101 4.35 -13.64 -14.66
N ILE A 102 5.16 -13.69 -13.60
CA ILE A 102 6.63 -13.72 -13.71
C ILE A 102 7.17 -14.97 -13.02
N THR A 103 8.37 -15.38 -13.39
CA THR A 103 9.14 -16.36 -12.61
C THR A 103 9.79 -15.68 -11.41
N PRO A 104 9.94 -16.39 -10.27
CA PRO A 104 10.76 -15.91 -9.17
C PRO A 104 12.16 -15.53 -9.65
N LEU A 105 12.71 -14.44 -9.10
CA LEU A 105 14.04 -13.98 -9.48
C LEU A 105 15.08 -14.80 -8.68
N PRO A 106 16.16 -15.28 -9.32
CA PRO A 106 17.19 -16.04 -8.63
C PRO A 106 17.86 -15.17 -7.56
N GLY A 107 18.14 -15.76 -6.40
CA GLY A 107 18.81 -15.09 -5.27
C GLY A 107 17.93 -14.14 -4.45
N VAL A 108 16.65 -13.96 -4.83
CA VAL A 108 15.69 -13.20 -4.03
C VAL A 108 15.09 -14.11 -2.95
N PRO A 109 14.97 -13.65 -1.68
CA PRO A 109 14.32 -14.42 -0.62
C PRO A 109 12.87 -14.82 -0.98
N ASP A 110 12.35 -15.83 -0.28
CA ASP A 110 10.97 -16.26 -0.48
C ASP A 110 9.99 -15.09 -0.31
N VAL A 111 9.02 -14.99 -1.23
CA VAL A 111 8.09 -13.85 -1.26
C VAL A 111 7.21 -13.77 -0.01
N LYS A 112 6.95 -14.89 0.67
CA LYS A 112 6.25 -14.90 1.97
C LYS A 112 7.07 -14.18 3.02
N GLU A 113 8.37 -14.44 3.10
CA GLU A 113 9.27 -13.81 4.08
C GLU A 113 9.45 -12.33 3.77
N LEU A 114 9.65 -11.98 2.49
CA LEU A 114 9.67 -10.58 2.05
C LEU A 114 8.38 -9.83 2.40
N ALA A 115 7.22 -10.47 2.17
CA ALA A 115 5.94 -9.87 2.52
C ALA A 115 5.79 -9.73 4.02
N ARG A 116 6.23 -10.70 4.83
CA ARG A 116 6.15 -10.64 6.30
C ARG A 116 6.90 -9.41 6.82
N GLU A 117 8.09 -9.16 6.30
CA GLU A 117 8.97 -8.09 6.76
C GLU A 117 8.59 -6.71 6.18
N TYR A 118 8.44 -6.62 4.86
CA TYR A 118 8.32 -5.33 4.16
C TYR A 118 6.90 -4.99 3.69
N SER A 119 5.98 -5.96 3.64
CA SER A 119 4.59 -5.73 3.24
C SER A 119 3.57 -6.49 4.12
N PRO A 120 3.46 -6.18 5.43
CA PRO A 120 2.65 -6.97 6.37
C PRO A 120 1.19 -7.13 5.96
N THR A 121 0.61 -6.14 5.28
CA THR A 121 -0.75 -6.21 4.75
C THR A 121 -0.89 -7.24 3.63
N THR A 122 0.12 -7.36 2.77
CA THR A 122 0.24 -8.41 1.75
C THR A 122 0.45 -9.77 2.42
N PHE A 123 1.28 -9.84 3.47
CA PHE A 123 1.47 -11.07 4.23
C PHE A 123 0.15 -11.60 4.80
N ILE A 124 -0.59 -10.76 5.55
CA ILE A 124 -1.89 -11.13 6.15
C ILE A 124 -2.85 -11.69 5.08
N ARG A 125 -3.07 -10.95 3.99
CA ARG A 125 -4.10 -11.31 3.01
C ARG A 125 -3.73 -12.51 2.14
N SER A 126 -2.45 -12.65 1.78
CA SER A 126 -2.00 -13.56 0.72
C SER A 126 -1.30 -14.82 1.25
N PHE A 127 -0.61 -14.74 2.39
CA PHE A 127 0.33 -15.79 2.79
C PHE A 127 0.09 -16.35 4.20
N ALA A 128 -0.35 -15.51 5.14
CA ALA A 128 -0.45 -15.89 6.56
C ALA A 128 -1.36 -17.12 6.77
N THR A 129 -0.93 -18.11 7.53
CA THR A 129 -1.76 -19.25 7.95
C THR A 129 -2.78 -18.83 9.00
N ALA A 130 -3.74 -19.70 9.33
CA ALA A 130 -4.68 -19.45 10.42
C ALA A 130 -3.96 -19.18 11.76
N ASP A 131 -2.93 -19.98 12.08
CA ASP A 131 -2.13 -19.83 13.30
C ASP A 131 -1.33 -18.52 13.32
N GLU A 132 -0.72 -18.16 12.18
CA GLU A 132 0.00 -16.88 12.05
C GLU A 132 -0.97 -15.70 12.22
N LEU A 133 -2.17 -15.79 11.65
CA LEU A 133 -3.20 -14.74 11.78
C LEU A 133 -3.66 -14.58 13.23
N ALA A 134 -3.77 -15.66 14.00
CA ALA A 134 -4.17 -15.59 15.41
C ALA A 134 -3.16 -14.81 16.28
N ALA A 135 -1.88 -14.77 15.87
CA ALA A 135 -0.83 -14.04 16.59
C ALA A 135 -0.71 -12.56 16.15
N ILE A 136 -1.32 -12.15 15.04
CA ILE A 136 -1.17 -10.78 14.51
C ILE A 136 -2.17 -9.83 15.19
N PRO A 137 -1.71 -8.71 15.78
CA PRO A 137 -2.60 -7.70 16.34
C PRO A 137 -3.55 -7.10 15.29
N VAL A 138 -4.83 -7.09 15.61
CA VAL A 138 -5.86 -6.50 14.74
C VAL A 138 -6.07 -5.02 15.07
N THR A 139 -6.01 -4.19 14.04
CA THR A 139 -6.16 -2.74 14.09
C THR A 139 -7.23 -2.27 13.10
N PRO A 140 -7.80 -1.07 13.29
CA PRO A 140 -8.73 -0.48 12.31
C PRO A 140 -8.21 -0.50 10.87
N ASN A 141 -6.89 -0.35 10.69
CA ASN A 141 -6.25 -0.22 9.38
C ASN A 141 -5.94 -1.56 8.70
N ASN A 142 -5.88 -2.68 9.44
CA ASN A 142 -5.53 -3.99 8.87
C ASN A 142 -6.67 -5.03 8.90
N GLN A 143 -7.77 -4.76 9.63
CA GLN A 143 -8.87 -5.73 9.81
C GLN A 143 -9.43 -6.29 8.49
N SER A 144 -9.48 -5.49 7.42
CA SER A 144 -10.02 -5.96 6.13
C SER A 144 -9.09 -6.91 5.40
N HIS A 145 -7.79 -6.89 5.69
CA HIS A 145 -6.86 -7.88 5.17
C HIS A 145 -7.15 -9.27 5.75
N PHE A 146 -7.62 -9.36 7.00
CA PHE A 146 -8.09 -10.61 7.59
C PHE A 146 -9.34 -11.15 6.88
N ALA A 147 -10.22 -10.28 6.37
CA ALA A 147 -11.38 -10.72 5.60
C ALA A 147 -10.98 -11.37 4.26
N VAL A 148 -9.92 -10.87 3.62
CA VAL A 148 -9.36 -11.50 2.42
C VAL A 148 -8.69 -12.84 2.77
N ALA A 149 -7.94 -12.89 3.86
CA ALA A 149 -7.31 -14.11 4.35
C ALA A 149 -8.35 -15.19 4.70
N ALA A 150 -9.43 -14.82 5.40
CA ALA A 150 -10.55 -15.69 5.73
C ALA A 150 -11.17 -16.34 4.49
N LYS A 151 -11.37 -15.56 3.41
CA LYS A 151 -11.88 -16.10 2.14
C LYS A 151 -10.91 -17.10 1.51
N ARG A 152 -9.61 -16.80 1.51
CA ARG A 152 -8.57 -17.68 0.97
C ARG A 152 -8.47 -19.00 1.75
N LEU A 153 -8.62 -18.94 3.07
CA LEU A 153 -8.48 -20.10 3.96
C LEU A 153 -9.79 -20.88 4.16
N GLY A 154 -10.93 -20.39 3.66
CA GLY A 154 -12.24 -21.00 3.91
C GLY A 154 -12.71 -20.89 5.37
N ALA A 155 -12.21 -19.88 6.09
CA ALA A 155 -12.33 -19.72 7.54
C ALA A 155 -13.03 -18.37 7.89
N PRO A 156 -14.36 -18.25 7.69
CA PRO A 156 -15.09 -16.98 7.82
C PRO A 156 -15.05 -16.36 9.23
N GLU A 157 -14.83 -17.17 10.26
CA GLU A 157 -14.67 -16.76 11.65
C GLU A 157 -13.45 -15.85 11.85
N ILE A 158 -12.38 -16.01 11.06
CA ILE A 158 -11.20 -15.13 11.09
C ILE A 158 -11.62 -13.68 10.80
N ALA A 159 -12.44 -13.47 9.76
CA ALA A 159 -12.93 -12.14 9.41
C ALA A 159 -13.81 -11.55 10.51
N THR A 160 -14.69 -12.38 11.09
CA THR A 160 -15.60 -11.95 12.17
C THR A 160 -14.83 -11.59 13.43
N ASN A 161 -13.85 -12.39 13.83
CA ASN A 161 -13.02 -12.14 15.00
C ASN A 161 -12.15 -10.89 14.83
N ALA A 162 -11.59 -10.68 13.64
CA ALA A 162 -10.85 -9.47 13.32
C ALA A 162 -11.72 -8.21 13.45
N ARG A 163 -12.96 -8.24 12.92
CA ARG A 163 -13.88 -7.12 13.06
C ARG A 163 -14.34 -6.89 14.50
N LYS A 164 -14.56 -7.96 15.28
CA LYS A 164 -14.85 -7.86 16.72
C LYS A 164 -13.73 -7.16 17.49
N ALA A 165 -12.47 -7.40 17.15
CA ALA A 165 -11.31 -6.79 17.81
C ALA A 165 -11.17 -5.27 17.59
N VAL A 166 -11.96 -4.70 16.67
CA VAL A 166 -11.97 -3.26 16.35
C VAL A 166 -13.33 -2.60 16.60
N LEU A 167 -14.25 -3.29 17.26
CA LEU A 167 -15.50 -2.70 17.72
C LEU A 167 -15.23 -1.47 18.61
N GLY A 168 -16.01 -0.41 18.40
CA GLY A 168 -15.87 0.84 19.14
C GLY A 168 -14.63 1.64 18.76
N LYS A 169 -13.99 1.36 17.62
CA LYS A 169 -12.83 2.12 17.11
C LYS A 169 -13.16 3.04 15.92
N GLY A 170 -14.44 3.15 15.54
CA GLY A 170 -14.88 4.09 14.52
C GLY A 170 -14.44 3.68 13.10
N VAL A 171 -14.50 2.39 12.78
CA VAL A 171 -13.98 1.91 11.49
C VAL A 171 -14.91 2.34 10.35
N MET A 172 -14.37 3.14 9.43
CA MET A 172 -15.10 3.79 8.33
C MET A 172 -15.14 2.97 7.03
N GLU A 173 -14.64 1.74 7.06
CA GLU A 173 -14.59 0.90 5.87
C GLU A 173 -15.96 0.27 5.58
N ARG A 174 -16.44 0.39 4.35
CA ARG A 174 -17.74 -0.15 3.90
C ARG A 174 -17.95 -1.63 4.27
N GLY A 175 -16.91 -2.46 4.16
CA GLY A 175 -16.97 -3.88 4.50
C GLY A 175 -17.18 -4.13 6.00
N TYR A 176 -16.62 -3.28 6.85
CA TYR A 176 -16.87 -3.30 8.29
C TYR A 176 -18.26 -2.76 8.61
N GLN A 177 -18.65 -1.60 8.08
CA GLN A 177 -19.94 -0.96 8.35
C GLN A 177 -21.11 -1.90 8.08
N ARG A 178 -21.12 -2.56 6.90
CA ARG A 178 -22.13 -3.57 6.58
C ARG A 178 -22.14 -4.74 7.57
N TRP A 179 -20.97 -5.23 7.94
CA TRP A 179 -20.87 -6.30 8.93
C TRP A 179 -21.36 -5.86 10.31
N PHE A 180 -21.01 -4.64 10.72
CA PHE A 180 -21.39 -4.05 12.01
C PHE A 180 -22.92 -3.90 12.11
N SER A 181 -23.56 -3.33 11.09
CA SER A 181 -25.02 -3.16 11.05
C SER A 181 -25.75 -4.51 11.17
N ASN A 182 -25.27 -5.55 10.47
CA ASN A 182 -25.81 -6.91 10.58
C ASN A 182 -25.51 -7.55 11.95
N TYR A 183 -24.31 -7.33 12.48
CA TYR A 183 -23.91 -7.88 13.78
C TYR A 183 -24.75 -7.29 14.90
N VAL A 184 -24.91 -5.96 14.95
CA VAL A 184 -25.74 -5.26 15.93
C VAL A 184 -27.20 -5.70 15.87
N ALA A 185 -27.76 -5.88 14.67
CA ALA A 185 -29.13 -6.36 14.50
C ALA A 185 -29.36 -7.77 15.07
N SER A 186 -28.30 -8.57 15.22
CA SER A 186 -28.37 -9.91 15.83
C SER A 186 -28.23 -9.91 17.36
N LEU A 187 -27.89 -8.77 17.97
CA LEU A 187 -27.66 -8.67 19.41
C LEU A 187 -28.95 -8.31 20.17
N PRO A 188 -29.05 -8.66 21.47
CA PRO A 188 -30.07 -8.10 22.34
C PRO A 188 -30.06 -6.57 22.32
N VAL A 189 -31.24 -5.95 22.35
CA VAL A 189 -31.44 -4.50 22.17
C VAL A 189 -30.52 -3.65 23.05
N ASP A 190 -30.39 -3.97 24.34
CA ASP A 190 -29.52 -3.21 25.25
C ASP A 190 -28.03 -3.29 24.87
N ARG A 191 -27.57 -4.46 24.39
CA ARG A 191 -26.19 -4.65 23.92
C ARG A 191 -25.97 -3.94 22.58
N ALA A 192 -26.95 -4.00 21.69
CA ALA A 192 -26.94 -3.28 20.41
C ALA A 192 -26.80 -1.77 20.65
N ILE A 193 -27.65 -1.18 21.50
CA ILE A 193 -27.62 0.25 21.85
C ILE A 193 -26.26 0.65 22.42
N ALA A 194 -25.72 -0.12 23.38
CA ALA A 194 -24.43 0.18 23.99
C ALA A 194 -23.29 0.18 22.96
N LEU A 195 -23.30 -0.79 22.05
CA LEU A 195 -22.27 -0.93 21.03
C LEU A 195 -22.36 0.18 19.97
N VAL A 196 -23.56 0.53 19.53
CA VAL A 196 -23.80 1.65 18.60
C VAL A 196 -23.34 2.96 19.23
N LYS A 197 -23.66 3.21 20.52
CA LYS A 197 -23.19 4.42 21.22
C LYS A 197 -21.66 4.48 21.31
N ALA A 198 -20.99 3.35 21.56
CA ALA A 198 -19.53 3.29 21.57
C ALA A 198 -18.93 3.59 20.19
N GLU A 199 -19.48 2.98 19.13
CA GLU A 199 -19.04 3.20 17.76
C GLU A 199 -19.27 4.66 17.32
N SER A 200 -20.42 5.26 17.65
CA SER A 200 -20.72 6.66 17.34
C SER A 200 -19.75 7.62 18.01
N ARG A 201 -19.40 7.38 19.28
CA ARG A 201 -18.40 8.20 19.99
C ARG A 201 -17.03 8.12 19.32
N ALA A 202 -16.61 6.91 18.93
CA ALA A 202 -15.34 6.70 18.26
C ALA A 202 -15.32 7.35 16.87
N ALA A 203 -16.36 7.15 16.05
CA ALA A 203 -16.49 7.78 14.74
C ALA A 203 -16.53 9.31 14.82
N ASN A 204 -17.19 9.88 15.84
CA ASN A 204 -17.26 11.32 16.05
C ASN A 204 -15.90 11.94 16.48
N SER A 205 -14.97 11.13 16.97
CA SER A 205 -13.61 11.59 17.32
C SER A 205 -12.67 11.72 16.11
N LEU A 206 -13.02 11.10 14.97
CA LEU A 206 -12.23 11.14 13.74
C LEU A 206 -12.39 12.48 13.00
N PRO A 207 -11.49 12.90 12.10
CA PRO A 207 -11.66 14.12 11.32
C PRO A 207 -13.01 14.18 10.57
N LYS A 208 -13.60 15.38 10.48
CA LYS A 208 -14.88 15.59 9.79
C LYS A 208 -14.72 15.36 8.28
N THR A 209 -15.48 14.41 7.75
CA THR A 209 -15.53 14.06 6.33
C THR A 209 -16.94 13.64 5.98
N ALA A 210 -17.32 13.71 4.69
CA ALA A 210 -18.63 13.25 4.23
C ALA A 210 -18.88 11.78 4.57
N ALA A 211 -17.84 10.93 4.50
CA ALA A 211 -17.93 9.53 4.90
C ALA A 211 -18.26 9.40 6.40
N ARG A 212 -17.53 10.13 7.26
CA ARG A 212 -17.71 10.14 8.71
C ARG A 212 -19.12 10.58 9.09
N ASP A 213 -19.61 11.65 8.49
CA ASP A 213 -20.96 12.17 8.76
C ASP A 213 -22.05 11.19 8.30
N ALA A 214 -21.90 10.56 7.12
CA ALA A 214 -22.82 9.54 6.64
C ALA A 214 -22.86 8.30 7.56
N TRP A 215 -21.72 7.88 8.10
CA TRP A 215 -21.68 6.77 9.04
C TRP A 215 -22.34 7.11 10.39
N LEU A 216 -22.12 8.33 10.89
CA LEU A 216 -22.80 8.80 12.09
C LEU A 216 -24.32 8.84 11.90
N GLU A 217 -24.81 9.28 10.75
CA GLU A 217 -26.24 9.26 10.41
C GLU A 217 -26.82 7.84 10.41
N GLU A 218 -26.11 6.88 9.81
CA GLU A 218 -26.50 5.47 9.83
C GLU A 218 -26.55 4.93 11.27
N LEU A 219 -25.53 5.20 12.09
CA LEU A 219 -25.50 4.79 13.49
C LEU A 219 -26.63 5.42 14.32
N MET A 220 -26.95 6.69 14.10
CA MET A 220 -28.08 7.36 14.76
C MET A 220 -29.43 6.76 14.34
N THR A 221 -29.55 6.33 13.08
CA THR A 221 -30.73 5.63 12.58
C THR A 221 -30.89 4.28 13.26
N ILE A 222 -29.81 3.46 13.30
CA ILE A 222 -29.80 2.17 14.00
C ILE A 222 -30.17 2.34 15.47
N LEU A 223 -29.61 3.36 16.13
CA LEU A 223 -29.90 3.66 17.53
C LEU A 223 -31.38 4.00 17.74
N SER A 224 -31.92 4.91 16.90
CA SER A 224 -33.32 5.36 16.99
C SER A 224 -34.31 4.22 16.79
N VAL A 225 -34.02 3.29 15.88
CA VAL A 225 -34.84 2.09 15.66
C VAL A 225 -34.76 1.17 16.89
N SER A 226 -33.56 0.93 17.40
CA SER A 226 -33.35 0.04 18.55
C SER A 226 -34.01 0.55 19.83
N GLU A 227 -33.97 1.86 20.09
CA GLU A 227 -34.58 2.48 21.27
C GLU A 227 -36.12 2.46 21.24
N ARG A 228 -36.75 2.32 20.06
CA ARG A 228 -38.22 2.18 19.92
C ARG A 228 -38.75 0.76 20.18
N VAL A 229 -37.89 -0.24 20.08
CA VAL A 229 -38.26 -1.67 20.27
C VAL A 229 -38.13 -2.09 21.73
N LYS A 230 -37.46 -1.30 22.55
CA LYS A 230 -37.32 -1.48 24.01
C LYS A 230 -38.62 -1.21 24.74
#